data_AF-C1FMI3-F1
#
_entry.id   AF-C1FMI3-F1
#
_cell.length_a   1.000
_cell.length_b   1.000
_cell.length_c   1.000
_cell.angle_alpha   90.00
_cell.angle_beta   90.00
_cell.angle_gamma   90.00
#
_symmetry.space_group_name_H-M   'P 1'
#
loop_
_entity.id
_entity.type
_entity.pdbx_description
1 polymer ?
#
loop_
_entity_poly.entity_id
_entity_poly.type
_entity_poly.pdbx_seq_one_letter_code
_entity_poly.pdbx_strand_id
1 'polypeptide(L)'
;MARITFIKEQLEIEVENGTKLIECIRKAGLYIEAPCNGKGKCGKCKVIAKGNLSPKTKDEEKFTESEDTRLACICEVMGDAKIELIAKDKNKKLKTINKGFSIETKLDSKIKKIELKDVDEKTNIPYKNTLNFKTEKLSVLKRIGKIEKSKEKEFCGVIYKEELIDIIHKEDKVLAVAVDIGTTGLSAYLLNLEDGQILNKISDLNPQTEYGGDVLSRITYCMENKDGVEILSKCIRKRIDYMVEQLIGKEYDRKNVYEIAIAANTTMLHLFTGVNPNTIAKAPYRSIFLDQIEIKAKDMDIEINREGNIVLLPSLSSYVGADIVAGIVATDFQNKKHPAIFIDIGTNGELAAIYNGSMSASSTAAGPAFEGMNISCGSRAEEGAIDSFSIDEEYNIKYSTIGNEEAKSICGSGLMDVMAALIKSKVVMASGRFNKNMPDNLRERSKDKKFYITENVYISQNDIRQMQLAKGAISSGVTMLLKEIDANIEVIEEAVIAGAFGYHINPESIKILGIIPKGFKGKITFVGNSSIEGARLSLLNKDISKAMVDIRENIKVIELSTREDFQDYFVKALSF
;
A
#
# COMPACT_ATOMS: atom_id res chain seq x y z
N MET A 1 -18.75 33.62 -10.90
CA MET A 1 -17.51 33.45 -10.14
C MET A 1 -17.86 33.70 -8.69
N ALA A 2 -17.54 32.75 -7.82
CA ALA A 2 -17.76 32.81 -6.39
C ALA A 2 -16.42 32.86 -5.68
N ARG A 3 -16.36 33.67 -4.62
CA ARG A 3 -15.19 33.80 -3.76
C ARG A 3 -15.28 32.81 -2.62
N ILE A 4 -14.27 31.96 -2.48
CA ILE A 4 -14.23 30.92 -1.45
C ILE A 4 -13.08 31.18 -0.49
N THR A 5 -13.43 31.43 0.77
CA THR A 5 -12.48 31.71 1.83
C THR A 5 -12.32 30.49 2.74
N PHE A 6 -11.09 29.99 2.86
CA PHE A 6 -10.71 28.94 3.83
C PHE A 6 -10.30 29.61 5.13
N ILE A 7 -11.19 29.57 6.14
CA ILE A 7 -11.10 30.42 7.34
C ILE A 7 -9.82 30.15 8.12
N LYS A 8 -9.48 28.87 8.35
CA LYS A 8 -8.32 28.48 9.17
C LYS A 8 -6.99 28.73 8.45
N GLU A 9 -6.98 28.52 7.15
CA GLU A 9 -5.77 28.64 6.34
C GLU A 9 -5.52 30.05 5.81
N GLN A 10 -6.46 30.98 6.01
CA GLN A 10 -6.39 32.36 5.48
C GLN A 10 -6.13 32.39 3.96
N LEU A 11 -6.70 31.42 3.25
CA LEU A 11 -6.59 31.26 1.80
C LEU A 11 -7.90 31.65 1.12
N GLU A 12 -7.79 32.24 -0.07
CA GLU A 12 -8.93 32.61 -0.90
C GLU A 12 -8.71 32.14 -2.33
N ILE A 13 -9.75 31.57 -2.94
CA ILE A 13 -9.76 31.17 -4.33
C ILE A 13 -11.04 31.66 -5.02
N GLU A 14 -10.97 31.80 -6.34
CA GLU A 14 -12.13 32.04 -7.18
C GLU A 14 -12.50 30.78 -7.97
N VAL A 15 -13.79 30.45 -7.97
CA VAL A 15 -14.35 29.28 -8.66
C VAL A 15 -15.63 29.64 -9.42
N GLU A 16 -16.02 28.81 -10.38
CA GLU A 16 -17.30 28.97 -11.07
C GLU A 16 -18.46 28.52 -10.17
N ASN A 17 -19.65 29.10 -10.36
CA ASN A 17 -20.83 28.63 -9.65
C ASN A 17 -21.17 27.21 -10.14
N GLY A 18 -21.61 26.33 -9.24
CA GLY A 18 -21.77 24.90 -9.48
C GLY A 18 -20.52 24.06 -9.18
N THR A 19 -19.37 24.68 -8.91
CA THR A 19 -18.16 23.94 -8.50
C THR A 19 -18.41 23.26 -7.16
N LYS A 20 -18.04 21.97 -7.04
CA LYS A 20 -18.19 21.24 -5.78
C LYS A 20 -17.20 21.73 -4.73
N LEU A 21 -17.59 21.71 -3.46
CA LEU A 21 -16.69 22.12 -2.37
C LEU A 21 -15.39 21.31 -2.36
N ILE A 22 -15.43 20.01 -2.70
CA ILE A 22 -14.23 19.18 -2.79
C ILE A 22 -13.24 19.66 -3.85
N GLU A 23 -13.74 20.15 -4.99
CA GLU A 23 -12.89 20.70 -6.06
C GLU A 23 -12.32 22.05 -5.64
N CYS A 24 -13.09 22.85 -4.90
CA CYS A 24 -12.60 24.09 -4.29
C CYS A 24 -11.44 23.81 -3.32
N ILE A 25 -11.59 22.83 -2.43
CA ILE A 25 -10.57 22.41 -1.46
C ILE A 25 -9.29 21.99 -2.19
N ARG A 26 -9.41 21.14 -3.21
CA ARG A 26 -8.27 20.69 -4.02
C ARG A 26 -7.60 21.84 -4.77
N LYS A 27 -8.38 22.76 -5.35
CA LYS A 27 -7.87 23.93 -6.07
C LYS A 27 -7.09 24.88 -5.14
N ALA A 28 -7.47 24.96 -3.87
CA ALA A 28 -6.72 25.70 -2.84
C ALA A 28 -5.45 24.97 -2.35
N GLY A 29 -5.14 23.78 -2.88
CA GLY A 29 -4.02 22.96 -2.42
C GLY A 29 -4.25 22.33 -1.04
N LEU A 30 -5.51 22.24 -0.61
CA LEU A 30 -5.89 21.68 0.68
C LEU A 30 -6.38 20.23 0.53
N TYR A 31 -6.27 19.47 1.62
CA TYR A 31 -6.54 18.02 1.63
C TYR A 31 -7.92 17.70 2.20
N ILE A 32 -8.64 16.77 1.57
CA ILE A 32 -9.84 16.15 2.13
C ILE A 32 -10.05 14.72 1.60
N GLU A 33 -10.43 13.81 2.49
CA GLU A 33 -10.69 12.41 2.15
C GLU A 33 -12.04 12.24 1.42
N ALA A 34 -12.05 11.54 0.28
CA ALA A 34 -13.28 11.17 -0.42
C ALA A 34 -13.25 9.72 -0.95
N PRO A 35 -13.15 8.72 -0.07
CA PRO A 35 -12.95 7.32 -0.47
C PRO A 35 -14.10 6.77 -1.33
N CYS A 36 -15.31 7.32 -1.21
CA CYS A 36 -16.46 6.92 -2.03
C CYS A 36 -16.51 7.52 -3.44
N ASN A 37 -15.39 8.05 -3.95
CA ASN A 37 -15.28 8.76 -5.24
C ASN A 37 -16.32 9.88 -5.37
N GLY A 38 -16.52 10.64 -4.29
CA GLY A 38 -17.44 11.76 -4.25
C GLY A 38 -18.93 11.47 -4.46
N LYS A 39 -19.38 10.23 -4.21
CA LYS A 39 -20.78 9.81 -4.37
C LYS A 39 -21.68 10.07 -3.15
N GLY A 40 -21.19 10.76 -2.12
CA GLY A 40 -21.98 11.07 -0.91
C GLY A 40 -22.27 9.89 0.02
N LYS A 41 -21.53 8.77 -0.08
CA LYS A 41 -21.89 7.51 0.61
C LYS A 41 -21.13 7.20 1.90
N CYS A 42 -20.01 7.88 2.18
CA CYS A 42 -19.10 7.50 3.29
C CYS A 42 -19.03 8.51 4.44
N GLY A 43 -19.50 9.75 4.25
CA GLY A 43 -19.41 10.80 5.25
C GLY A 43 -17.99 11.24 5.66
N LYS A 44 -16.92 10.84 4.95
CA LYS A 44 -15.54 11.18 5.31
C LYS A 44 -15.09 12.57 4.85
N CYS A 45 -15.76 13.14 3.84
CA CYS A 45 -15.48 14.49 3.32
C CYS A 45 -16.27 15.60 4.04
N LYS A 46 -16.50 15.46 5.36
CA LYS A 46 -17.26 16.46 6.13
C LYS A 46 -16.47 17.75 6.27
N VAL A 47 -17.15 18.87 6.07
CA VAL A 47 -16.62 20.22 6.30
C VAL A 47 -17.68 21.07 7.00
N ILE A 48 -17.24 22.15 7.64
CA ILE A 48 -18.14 23.21 8.07
C ILE A 48 -18.13 24.25 6.95
N ALA A 49 -19.27 24.52 6.34
CA ALA A 49 -19.36 25.45 5.22
C ALA A 49 -20.59 26.36 5.34
N LYS A 50 -20.39 27.66 5.15
CA LYS A 50 -21.40 28.73 5.27
C LYS A 50 -21.40 29.62 4.04
N GLY A 51 -22.52 30.25 3.74
CA GLY A 51 -22.68 31.17 2.61
C GLY A 51 -23.61 30.62 1.55
N ASN A 52 -23.42 31.02 0.29
CA ASN A 52 -24.33 30.64 -0.79
C ASN A 52 -23.94 29.28 -1.39
N LEU A 53 -24.56 28.22 -0.85
CA LEU A 53 -24.31 26.83 -1.19
C LEU A 53 -25.58 26.15 -1.70
N SER A 54 -25.44 25.04 -2.43
CA SER A 54 -26.59 24.24 -2.84
C SER A 54 -27.39 23.74 -1.61
N PRO A 55 -28.72 23.53 -1.76
CA PRO A 55 -29.53 22.93 -0.71
C PRO A 55 -28.98 21.57 -0.27
N LYS A 56 -29.15 21.21 1.00
CA LYS A 56 -28.75 19.88 1.49
C LYS A 56 -29.56 18.78 0.82
N THR A 57 -28.87 17.72 0.42
CA THR A 57 -29.51 16.50 -0.08
C THR A 57 -29.85 15.54 1.06
N LYS A 58 -30.80 14.62 0.83
CA LYS A 58 -31.12 13.53 1.78
C LYS A 58 -29.90 12.64 2.10
N ASP A 59 -28.94 12.53 1.18
CA ASP A 59 -27.71 11.77 1.40
C ASP A 59 -26.72 12.54 2.29
N GLU A 60 -26.68 13.87 2.20
CA GLU A 60 -25.96 14.74 3.13
C GLU A 60 -26.49 14.60 4.56
N GLU A 61 -27.82 14.69 4.74
CA GLU A 61 -28.48 14.67 6.05
C GLU A 61 -28.15 13.42 6.87
N LYS A 62 -27.87 12.28 6.22
CA LYS A 62 -27.47 11.02 6.90
C LYS A 62 -26.17 11.13 7.69
N PHE A 63 -25.28 12.04 7.30
CA PHE A 63 -23.93 12.15 7.87
C PHE A 63 -23.66 13.50 8.54
N THR A 64 -24.51 14.50 8.34
CA THR A 64 -24.32 15.86 8.86
C THR A 64 -25.15 16.08 10.12
N GLU A 65 -24.51 16.54 11.20
CA GLU A 65 -25.13 16.71 12.51
C GLU A 65 -25.73 18.12 12.73
N SER A 66 -25.28 19.11 11.95
CA SER A 66 -25.72 20.51 12.04
C SER A 66 -26.00 21.10 10.66
N GLU A 67 -26.76 22.21 10.58
CA GLU A 67 -27.01 22.94 9.32
C GLU A 67 -25.73 23.30 8.57
N ASP A 68 -24.70 23.73 9.30
CA ASP A 68 -23.43 24.18 8.73
C ASP A 68 -22.50 23.04 8.32
N THR A 69 -22.75 21.81 8.80
CA THR A 69 -21.95 20.65 8.40
C THR A 69 -22.43 20.18 7.03
N ARG A 70 -21.51 20.13 6.05
CA ARG A 70 -21.77 19.75 4.66
C ARG A 70 -20.88 18.58 4.23
N LEU A 71 -21.29 17.84 3.20
CA LEU A 71 -20.41 16.88 2.53
C LEU A 71 -19.77 17.55 1.33
N ALA A 72 -18.45 17.75 1.40
CA ALA A 72 -17.73 18.50 0.37
C ALA A 72 -17.86 17.88 -1.04
N CYS A 73 -18.10 16.58 -1.14
CA CYS A 73 -18.18 15.89 -2.43
C CYS A 73 -19.49 16.07 -3.21
N ILE A 74 -20.57 16.53 -2.56
CA ILE A 74 -21.86 16.74 -3.23
C ILE A 74 -22.46 18.13 -3.00
N CYS A 75 -21.92 18.90 -2.05
CA CYS A 75 -22.28 20.31 -1.88
C CYS A 75 -21.61 21.16 -2.99
N GLU A 76 -22.39 22.02 -3.63
CA GLU A 76 -21.96 22.91 -4.70
C GLU A 76 -21.97 24.37 -4.24
N VAL A 77 -21.04 25.15 -4.78
CA VAL A 77 -20.92 26.58 -4.53
C VAL A 77 -21.87 27.35 -5.44
N MET A 78 -22.80 28.11 -4.88
CA MET A 78 -23.76 28.93 -5.64
C MET A 78 -23.42 30.43 -5.61
N GLY A 79 -22.47 30.83 -4.76
CA GLY A 79 -21.93 32.17 -4.61
C GLY A 79 -20.89 32.18 -3.48
N ASP A 80 -20.56 33.35 -2.95
CA ASP A 80 -19.51 33.46 -1.94
C ASP A 80 -19.77 32.57 -0.72
N ALA A 81 -18.76 31.80 -0.34
CA ALA A 81 -18.85 30.85 0.75
C ALA A 81 -17.56 30.77 1.56
N LYS A 82 -17.70 30.41 2.82
CA LYS A 82 -16.60 30.20 3.75
C LYS A 82 -16.55 28.73 4.12
N ILE A 83 -15.37 28.15 4.02
CA ILE A 83 -15.11 26.74 4.31
C ILE A 83 -14.16 26.65 5.49
N GLU A 84 -14.48 25.79 6.43
CA GLU A 84 -13.61 25.34 7.49
C GLU A 84 -13.44 23.83 7.41
N LEU A 85 -12.20 23.39 7.21
CA LEU A 85 -11.86 21.98 7.25
C LEU A 85 -11.94 21.48 8.70
N ILE A 86 -12.67 20.39 8.88
CA ILE A 86 -12.68 19.63 10.14
C ILE A 86 -11.34 18.91 10.18
N ALA A 87 -10.41 19.44 10.98
CA ALA A 87 -9.04 18.97 11.03
C ALA A 87 -8.99 17.47 11.35
N LYS A 88 -8.42 16.69 10.42
CA LYS A 88 -7.65 15.50 10.77
C LYS A 88 -6.20 15.86 10.50
N ASP A 89 -5.35 15.71 11.51
CA ASP A 89 -3.96 16.16 11.53
C ASP A 89 -3.24 16.10 10.17
N LYS A 90 -2.88 17.28 9.64
CA LYS A 90 -2.02 17.46 8.45
C LYS A 90 -0.65 16.77 8.59
N ASN A 91 -0.26 16.40 9.81
CA ASN A 91 1.05 15.90 10.20
C ASN A 91 1.09 14.43 10.66
N LYS A 92 0.05 13.62 10.40
CA LYS A 92 0.17 12.19 10.63
C LYS A 92 1.14 11.58 9.62
N LYS A 93 2.44 11.64 9.95
CA LYS A 93 3.41 10.62 9.51
C LYS A 93 2.73 9.29 9.76
N LEU A 94 2.55 8.50 8.70
CA LEU A 94 2.08 7.15 8.85
C LEU A 94 3.08 6.43 9.77
N LYS A 95 2.66 6.11 11.00
CA LYS A 95 3.38 5.18 11.85
C LYS A 95 3.14 3.77 11.29
N THR A 96 3.66 3.49 10.09
CA THR A 96 3.83 2.11 9.65
C THR A 96 4.99 1.57 10.46
N ILE A 97 4.70 0.62 11.34
CA ILE A 97 5.74 0.01 12.17
C ILE A 97 6.52 -0.96 11.29
N ASN A 98 7.54 -0.46 10.60
CA ASN A 98 8.59 -1.29 9.99
C ASN A 98 9.56 -1.82 11.06
N LYS A 99 9.05 -2.31 12.20
CA LYS A 99 9.86 -3.09 13.16
C LYS A 99 10.03 -4.56 12.74
N GLY A 100 9.45 -4.98 11.62
CA GLY A 100 9.40 -6.37 11.20
C GLY A 100 10.39 -6.68 10.07
N PHE A 101 11.11 -7.79 10.24
CA PHE A 101 11.55 -8.69 9.18
C PHE A 101 12.36 -8.05 8.03
N SER A 102 13.65 -7.79 8.26
CA SER A 102 14.62 -7.54 7.18
C SER A 102 15.25 -8.86 6.77
N ILE A 103 15.15 -9.19 5.49
CA ILE A 103 15.60 -10.48 4.95
C ILE A 103 17.01 -10.32 4.40
N GLU A 104 17.97 -11.05 4.95
CA GLU A 104 19.32 -11.00 4.41
C GLU A 104 19.39 -11.65 3.03
N THR A 105 20.17 -11.07 2.14
CA THR A 105 20.48 -11.65 0.84
C THR A 105 21.92 -11.40 0.48
N LYS A 106 22.47 -12.26 -0.38
CA LYS A 106 23.79 -12.04 -0.95
C LYS A 106 23.75 -10.78 -1.82
N LEU A 107 24.70 -9.89 -1.59
CA LEU A 107 24.85 -8.68 -2.39
C LEU A 107 25.45 -9.03 -3.77
N ASP A 108 24.66 -8.82 -4.81
CA ASP A 108 25.09 -8.87 -6.21
C ASP A 108 24.19 -7.94 -7.05
N SER A 109 24.22 -6.65 -6.69
CA SER A 109 23.42 -5.63 -7.36
C SER A 109 23.84 -5.46 -8.82
N LYS A 110 22.89 -5.03 -9.66
CA LYS A 110 23.15 -4.64 -11.05
C LYS A 110 24.06 -3.40 -11.14
N ILE A 111 24.10 -2.59 -10.07
CA ILE A 111 24.91 -1.39 -9.95
C ILE A 111 26.00 -1.64 -8.92
N LYS A 112 27.25 -1.35 -9.27
CA LYS A 112 28.40 -1.60 -8.39
C LYS A 112 29.34 -0.41 -8.36
N LYS A 113 29.84 -0.11 -7.17
CA LYS A 113 31.00 0.76 -7.01
C LYS A 113 32.27 -0.06 -7.23
N ILE A 114 33.20 0.49 -7.99
CA ILE A 114 34.46 -0.16 -8.35
C ILE A 114 35.61 0.83 -8.18
N GLU A 115 36.76 0.32 -7.75
CA GLU A 115 37.99 1.10 -7.81
C GLU A 115 38.42 1.24 -9.27
N LEU A 116 38.73 2.47 -9.67
CA LEU A 116 39.32 2.77 -10.97
C LEU A 116 40.83 2.92 -10.80
N LYS A 117 41.59 2.62 -11.86
CA LYS A 117 43.04 2.86 -11.87
C LYS A 117 43.30 4.37 -11.85
N ASP A 118 44.38 4.80 -11.23
CA ASP A 118 44.84 6.18 -11.36
C ASP A 118 45.22 6.52 -12.80
N VAL A 119 45.23 7.81 -13.12
CA VAL A 119 45.78 8.33 -14.38
C VAL A 119 47.28 8.04 -14.45
N ASP A 120 47.73 7.35 -15.48
CA ASP A 120 49.17 7.14 -15.73
C ASP A 120 49.77 8.33 -16.50
N GLU A 121 50.36 9.25 -15.74
CA GLU A 121 51.00 10.46 -16.27
C GLU A 121 52.22 10.18 -17.17
N LYS A 122 52.71 8.94 -17.25
CA LYS A 122 53.88 8.58 -18.08
C LYS A 122 53.51 8.21 -19.51
N THR A 123 52.23 8.14 -19.84
CA THR A 123 51.76 7.73 -21.17
C THR A 123 50.91 8.81 -21.82
N ASN A 124 50.78 8.76 -23.15
CA ASN A 124 49.85 9.60 -23.92
C ASN A 124 48.52 8.87 -24.22
N ILE A 125 48.29 7.72 -23.58
CA ILE A 125 47.08 6.93 -23.78
C ILE A 125 45.94 7.66 -23.04
N PRO A 126 44.83 7.99 -23.71
CA PRO A 126 43.71 8.65 -23.04
C PRO A 126 43.23 7.83 -21.83
N TYR A 127 43.02 8.46 -20.68
CA TYR A 127 42.62 7.74 -19.46
C TYR A 127 41.39 6.84 -19.64
N LYS A 128 40.40 7.24 -20.45
CA LYS A 128 39.25 6.37 -20.81
C LYS A 128 39.70 4.98 -21.30
N ASN A 129 40.79 4.92 -22.07
CA ASN A 129 41.29 3.69 -22.70
C ASN A 129 42.13 2.84 -21.74
N THR A 130 42.52 3.36 -20.58
CA THR A 130 43.22 2.58 -19.53
C THR A 130 42.23 1.89 -18.58
N LEU A 131 40.96 2.31 -18.60
CA LEU A 131 39.88 1.70 -17.82
C LEU A 131 39.41 0.40 -18.45
N ASN A 132 39.08 -0.58 -17.61
CA ASN A 132 38.57 -1.88 -18.05
C ASN A 132 37.07 -1.87 -18.43
N PHE A 133 36.45 -0.69 -18.50
CA PHE A 133 35.00 -0.54 -18.66
C PHE A 133 34.69 0.37 -19.84
N LYS A 134 33.65 -0.01 -20.61
CA LYS A 134 33.17 0.79 -21.72
C LYS A 134 32.27 1.91 -21.18
N THR A 135 32.32 3.06 -21.82
CA THR A 135 31.40 4.17 -21.55
C THR A 135 31.33 5.11 -22.74
N GLU A 136 30.11 5.46 -23.15
CA GLU A 136 29.86 6.56 -24.09
C GLU A 136 29.07 7.69 -23.42
N LYS A 137 28.96 7.66 -22.08
CA LYS A 137 28.25 8.66 -21.30
C LYS A 137 29.04 9.95 -21.29
N LEU A 138 28.49 11.00 -21.91
CA LEU A 138 29.09 12.33 -21.90
C LEU A 138 29.38 12.84 -20.48
N SER A 139 28.55 12.43 -19.52
CA SER A 139 28.75 12.53 -18.07
C SER A 139 30.16 12.15 -17.62
N VAL A 140 30.54 10.93 -17.97
CA VAL A 140 31.76 10.25 -17.55
C VAL A 140 32.93 10.84 -18.31
N LEU A 141 32.79 11.06 -19.62
CA LEU A 141 33.83 11.71 -20.44
C LEU A 141 34.20 13.10 -19.91
N LYS A 142 33.20 13.90 -19.49
CA LYS A 142 33.43 15.21 -18.87
C LYS A 142 34.13 15.09 -17.51
N ARG A 143 33.83 14.05 -16.70
CA ARG A 143 34.49 13.83 -15.40
C ARG A 143 35.93 13.32 -15.59
N ILE A 144 36.17 12.41 -16.53
CA ILE A 144 37.50 11.98 -16.96
C ILE A 144 38.38 13.19 -17.33
N GLY A 145 37.87 14.09 -18.18
CA GLY A 145 38.61 15.29 -18.56
C GLY A 145 38.90 16.24 -17.38
N LYS A 146 38.05 16.26 -16.36
CA LYS A 146 38.32 17.00 -15.11
C LYS A 146 39.42 16.32 -14.29
N ILE A 147 39.37 15.00 -14.14
CA ILE A 147 40.37 14.22 -13.38
C ILE A 147 41.76 14.36 -14.01
N GLU A 148 41.86 14.23 -15.33
CA GLU A 148 43.10 14.47 -16.10
C GLU A 148 43.68 15.86 -15.84
N LYS A 149 42.82 16.88 -15.73
CA LYS A 149 43.24 18.26 -15.46
C LYS A 149 43.62 18.49 -13.99
N SER A 150 42.84 17.97 -13.05
CA SER A 150 43.00 18.25 -11.61
C SER A 150 43.97 17.31 -10.91
N LYS A 151 44.29 16.16 -11.51
CA LYS A 151 45.06 15.07 -10.91
C LYS A 151 44.45 14.55 -9.60
N GLU A 152 43.13 14.57 -9.53
CA GLU A 152 42.36 13.98 -8.44
C GLU A 152 42.66 12.47 -8.36
N LYS A 153 42.68 11.90 -7.14
CA LYS A 153 42.98 10.47 -6.90
C LYS A 153 41.92 9.75 -6.06
N GLU A 154 41.12 10.49 -5.29
CA GLU A 154 40.10 9.93 -4.40
C GLU A 154 38.75 9.82 -5.12
N PHE A 155 38.68 8.89 -6.07
CA PHE A 155 37.46 8.65 -6.84
C PHE A 155 37.23 7.16 -7.13
N CYS A 156 35.98 6.80 -7.41
CA CYS A 156 35.56 5.46 -7.79
C CYS A 156 34.60 5.51 -8.98
N GLY A 157 34.52 4.40 -9.72
CA GLY A 157 33.59 4.24 -10.82
C GLY A 157 32.28 3.62 -10.32
N VAL A 158 31.17 3.99 -10.95
CA VAL A 158 29.88 3.32 -10.78
C VAL A 158 29.53 2.64 -12.08
N ILE A 159 29.37 1.32 -12.05
CA ILE A 159 29.03 0.51 -13.22
C ILE A 159 27.59 0.02 -13.16
N TYR A 160 26.95 -0.08 -14.32
CA TYR A 160 25.65 -0.71 -14.52
C TYR A 160 25.71 -1.66 -15.72
N LYS A 161 25.42 -2.94 -15.53
CA LYS A 161 25.48 -3.98 -16.59
C LYS A 161 26.79 -3.90 -17.42
N GLU A 162 27.93 -3.77 -16.74
CA GLU A 162 29.30 -3.67 -17.31
C GLU A 162 29.66 -2.35 -18.02
N GLU A 163 28.74 -1.38 -18.07
CA GLU A 163 29.02 -0.02 -18.55
C GLU A 163 29.38 0.90 -17.39
N LEU A 164 30.43 1.72 -17.52
CA LEU A 164 30.75 2.77 -16.55
C LEU A 164 29.79 3.95 -16.76
N ILE A 165 28.91 4.19 -15.79
CA ILE A 165 27.83 5.19 -15.88
C ILE A 165 28.13 6.48 -15.11
N ASP A 166 28.99 6.42 -14.08
CA ASP A 166 29.41 7.61 -13.34
C ASP A 166 30.81 7.45 -12.72
N ILE A 167 31.43 8.57 -12.31
CA ILE A 167 32.65 8.60 -11.51
C ILE A 167 32.42 9.57 -10.34
N ILE A 168 32.45 9.03 -9.12
CA ILE A 168 32.10 9.72 -7.86
C ILE A 168 33.31 9.79 -6.92
N HIS A 169 33.22 10.58 -5.86
CA HIS A 169 34.25 10.58 -4.83
C HIS A 169 34.26 9.26 -4.05
N LYS A 170 35.41 8.89 -3.48
CA LYS A 170 35.56 7.59 -2.81
C LYS A 170 34.63 7.44 -1.60
N GLU A 171 34.35 8.52 -0.91
CA GLU A 171 33.43 8.62 0.23
C GLU A 171 31.94 8.60 -0.15
N ASP A 172 31.60 8.91 -1.40
CA ASP A 172 30.21 8.93 -1.87
C ASP A 172 29.64 7.51 -1.90
N LYS A 173 28.45 7.32 -1.34
CA LYS A 173 27.76 6.02 -1.36
C LYS A 173 27.05 5.80 -2.68
N VAL A 174 26.92 4.54 -3.11
CA VAL A 174 26.01 4.18 -4.21
C VAL A 174 24.66 3.79 -3.62
N LEU A 175 23.63 4.60 -3.89
CA LEU A 175 22.32 4.49 -3.27
C LEU A 175 21.24 3.99 -4.22
N ALA A 176 20.21 3.36 -3.65
CA ALA A 176 18.97 3.00 -4.34
C ALA A 176 17.76 3.19 -3.43
N VAL A 177 16.56 3.25 -4.03
CA VAL A 177 15.31 3.39 -3.28
C VAL A 177 14.36 2.26 -3.63
N ALA A 178 13.95 1.47 -2.64
CA ALA A 178 12.81 0.57 -2.79
C ALA A 178 11.53 1.35 -2.50
N VAL A 179 10.47 1.13 -3.27
CA VAL A 179 9.16 1.77 -3.09
C VAL A 179 8.05 0.72 -3.21
N ASP A 180 7.12 0.77 -2.28
CA ASP A 180 5.86 0.03 -2.29
C ASP A 180 4.72 1.05 -2.45
N ILE A 181 3.98 0.96 -3.56
CA ILE A 181 2.82 1.81 -3.85
C ILE A 181 1.55 1.01 -3.53
N GLY A 182 1.15 1.03 -2.26
CA GLY A 182 -0.14 0.53 -1.85
C GLY A 182 -1.29 1.45 -2.28
N THR A 183 -2.50 0.92 -2.31
CA THR A 183 -3.70 1.72 -2.59
C THR A 183 -3.88 2.81 -1.54
N THR A 184 -3.61 2.51 -0.26
CA THR A 184 -3.90 3.40 0.86
C THR A 184 -2.66 4.11 1.41
N GLY A 185 -1.50 3.47 1.34
CA GLY A 185 -0.24 3.96 1.89
C GLY A 185 0.93 3.67 0.96
N LEU A 186 2.00 4.43 1.17
CA LEU A 186 3.27 4.31 0.47
C LEU A 186 4.35 3.99 1.50
N SER A 187 5.30 3.15 1.13
CA SER A 187 6.50 2.89 1.92
C SER A 187 7.74 2.99 1.03
N ALA A 188 8.82 3.56 1.54
CA ALA A 188 10.07 3.64 0.80
C ALA A 188 11.29 3.48 1.71
N TYR A 189 12.30 2.78 1.21
CA TYR A 189 13.58 2.54 1.88
C TYR A 189 14.73 3.09 1.05
N LEU A 190 15.60 3.87 1.68
CA LEU A 190 16.89 4.24 1.12
C LEU A 190 17.91 3.16 1.47
N LEU A 191 18.62 2.66 0.45
CA LEU A 191 19.56 1.56 0.57
C LEU A 191 20.97 2.01 0.19
N ASN A 192 21.96 1.50 0.90
CA ASN A 192 23.33 1.47 0.42
C ASN A 192 23.56 0.18 -0.39
N LEU A 193 23.89 0.31 -1.68
CA LEU A 193 24.13 -0.84 -2.56
C LEU A 193 25.51 -1.48 -2.33
N GLU A 194 26.40 -0.87 -1.54
CA GLU A 194 27.73 -1.42 -1.24
C GLU A 194 27.71 -2.49 -0.13
N ASP A 195 26.77 -2.40 0.81
CA ASP A 195 26.64 -3.30 1.96
C ASP A 195 25.22 -3.82 2.20
N GLY A 196 24.23 -3.32 1.46
CA GLY A 196 22.82 -3.71 1.57
C GLY A 196 22.07 -3.08 2.74
N GLN A 197 22.69 -2.16 3.50
CA GLN A 197 22.06 -1.55 4.67
C GLN A 197 20.89 -0.63 4.27
N ILE A 198 19.81 -0.70 5.06
CA ILE A 198 18.73 0.27 4.98
C ILE A 198 19.15 1.51 5.78
N LEU A 199 19.42 2.61 5.08
CA LEU A 199 19.88 3.85 5.67
C LEU A 199 18.73 4.61 6.32
N ASN A 200 17.62 4.78 5.58
CA ASN A 200 16.43 5.50 6.02
C ASN A 200 15.16 4.80 5.56
N LYS A 201 14.07 4.98 6.32
CA LYS A 201 12.72 4.47 6.00
C LYS A 201 11.69 5.60 6.14
N ILE A 202 10.74 5.66 5.22
CA ILE A 202 9.60 6.57 5.32
C ILE A 202 8.32 5.86 4.89
N SER A 203 7.20 6.26 5.48
CA SER A 203 5.87 5.89 5.02
C SER A 203 4.98 7.12 4.95
N ASP A 204 4.08 7.14 3.97
CA ASP A 204 3.20 8.26 3.71
C ASP A 204 1.85 7.79 3.16
N LEU A 205 0.85 8.68 3.16
CA LEU A 205 -0.45 8.38 2.56
C LEU A 205 -0.32 8.38 1.04
N ASN A 206 -0.98 7.43 0.38
CA ASN A 206 -1.11 7.52 -1.06
C ASN A 206 -2.05 8.70 -1.37
N PRO A 207 -1.57 9.80 -1.99
CA PRO A 207 -2.39 11.00 -2.18
C PRO A 207 -3.54 10.77 -3.18
N GLN A 208 -3.50 9.67 -3.93
CA GLN A 208 -4.59 9.25 -4.79
C GLN A 208 -5.86 8.87 -4.02
N THR A 209 -5.79 8.68 -2.68
CA THR A 209 -6.98 8.44 -1.83
C THR A 209 -7.98 9.58 -1.86
N GLU A 210 -7.54 10.79 -2.25
CA GLU A 210 -8.45 11.91 -2.49
C GLU A 210 -9.42 11.64 -3.63
N TYR A 211 -9.02 10.87 -4.64
CA TYR A 211 -9.76 10.64 -5.89
C TYR A 211 -10.42 9.26 -5.96
N GLY A 212 -10.18 8.40 -4.98
CA GLY A 212 -10.76 7.07 -4.90
C GLY A 212 -10.16 6.26 -3.76
N GLY A 213 -11.02 5.62 -2.97
CA GLY A 213 -10.63 4.81 -1.82
C GLY A 213 -10.09 3.42 -2.19
N ASP A 214 -10.28 3.00 -3.43
CA ASP A 214 -9.83 1.71 -3.96
C ASP A 214 -9.36 1.83 -5.42
N VAL A 215 -8.90 0.71 -5.98
CA VAL A 215 -8.40 0.62 -7.36
C VAL A 215 -9.49 0.96 -8.38
N LEU A 216 -10.68 0.38 -8.26
CA LEU A 216 -11.77 0.54 -9.24
C LEU A 216 -12.35 1.96 -9.24
N SER A 217 -12.45 2.59 -8.07
CA SER A 217 -12.87 3.98 -7.93
C SER A 217 -11.89 4.95 -8.58
N ARG A 218 -10.57 4.68 -8.53
CA ARG A 218 -9.57 5.47 -9.26
C ARG A 218 -9.66 5.28 -10.77
N ILE A 219 -9.86 4.05 -11.24
CA ILE A 219 -10.10 3.82 -12.67
C ILE A 219 -11.37 4.54 -13.11
N THR A 220 -12.43 4.50 -12.30
CA THR A 220 -13.68 5.23 -12.56
C THR A 220 -13.42 6.73 -12.63
N TYR A 221 -12.61 7.28 -11.73
CA TYR A 221 -12.20 8.68 -11.79
C TYR A 221 -11.49 9.02 -13.11
N CYS A 222 -10.57 8.18 -13.60
CA CYS A 222 -9.96 8.32 -14.93
C CYS A 222 -10.96 8.22 -16.09
N MET A 223 -12.03 7.44 -15.95
CA MET A 223 -13.08 7.31 -16.96
C MET A 223 -14.00 8.53 -16.99
N GLU A 224 -14.30 9.12 -15.84
CA GLU A 224 -15.22 10.24 -15.67
C GLU A 224 -14.55 11.60 -15.91
N ASN A 225 -13.23 11.69 -15.78
CA ASN A 225 -12.47 12.94 -15.88
C ASN A 225 -11.44 12.85 -17.00
N LYS A 226 -11.52 13.78 -17.97
CA LYS A 226 -10.64 13.80 -19.16
C LYS A 226 -9.15 13.77 -18.80
N ASP A 227 -8.76 14.53 -17.77
CA ASP A 227 -7.36 14.64 -17.32
C ASP A 227 -7.06 13.72 -16.12
N GLY A 228 -7.98 12.81 -15.77
CA GLY A 228 -7.91 12.02 -14.54
C GLY A 228 -6.67 11.14 -14.43
N VAL A 229 -6.19 10.59 -15.55
CA VAL A 229 -4.94 9.81 -15.59
C VAL A 229 -3.74 10.69 -15.27
N GLU A 230 -3.64 11.88 -15.89
CA GLU A 230 -2.54 12.82 -15.69
C GLU A 230 -2.52 13.38 -14.27
N ILE A 231 -3.69 13.69 -13.72
CA ILE A 231 -3.83 14.14 -12.33
C ILE A 231 -3.30 13.07 -11.37
N LEU A 232 -3.79 11.83 -11.51
CA LEU A 232 -3.41 10.73 -10.63
C LEU A 232 -1.93 10.34 -10.78
N SER A 233 -1.38 10.40 -11.99
CA SER A 233 0.03 10.07 -12.26
C SER A 233 0.98 11.13 -11.68
N LYS A 234 0.72 12.42 -11.94
CA LYS A 234 1.52 13.52 -11.39
C LYS A 234 1.43 13.54 -9.86
N CYS A 235 0.25 13.27 -9.31
CA CYS A 235 0.02 13.24 -7.87
C CYS A 235 0.91 12.19 -7.18
N ILE A 236 0.96 10.96 -7.69
CA ILE A 236 1.78 9.90 -7.10
C ILE A 236 3.29 10.12 -7.35
N ARG A 237 3.69 10.57 -8.54
CA ARG A 237 5.11 10.87 -8.85
C ARG A 237 5.68 11.96 -7.97
N LYS A 238 4.95 13.07 -7.81
CA LYS A 238 5.36 14.17 -6.91
C LYS A 238 5.52 13.70 -5.48
N ARG A 239 4.65 12.81 -5.00
CA ARG A 239 4.76 12.24 -3.66
C ARG A 239 5.98 11.34 -3.52
N ILE A 240 6.26 10.49 -4.51
CA ILE A 240 7.45 9.63 -4.51
C ILE A 240 8.72 10.48 -4.58
N ASP A 241 8.77 11.51 -5.42
CA ASP A 241 9.89 12.44 -5.49
C ASP A 241 10.17 13.12 -4.14
N TYR A 242 9.12 13.60 -3.49
CA TYR A 242 9.20 14.15 -2.14
C TYR A 242 9.68 13.10 -1.11
N MET A 243 9.19 11.87 -1.16
CA MET A 243 9.66 10.80 -0.28
C MET A 243 11.14 10.49 -0.49
N VAL A 244 11.63 10.52 -1.73
CA VAL A 244 13.06 10.38 -2.06
C VAL A 244 13.87 11.53 -1.45
N GLU A 245 13.41 12.77 -1.59
CA GLU A 245 14.04 13.93 -0.95
C GLU A 245 14.13 13.78 0.58
N GLN A 246 13.03 13.36 1.23
CA GLN A 246 12.99 13.16 2.68
C GLN A 246 13.90 12.02 3.15
N LEU A 247 13.97 10.93 2.38
CA LEU A 247 14.85 9.80 2.66
C LEU A 247 16.33 10.19 2.59
N ILE A 248 16.69 11.05 1.64
CA ILE A 248 18.05 11.54 1.43
C ILE A 248 18.44 12.53 2.52
N GLY A 249 17.50 13.41 2.90
CA GLY A 249 17.72 14.41 3.95
C GLY A 249 18.90 15.34 3.63
N LYS A 250 19.68 15.68 4.65
CA LYS A 250 20.91 16.49 4.51
C LYS A 250 22.19 15.64 4.44
N GLU A 251 22.06 14.33 4.59
CA GLU A 251 23.19 13.40 4.75
C GLU A 251 23.73 12.89 3.41
N TYR A 252 22.87 12.84 2.38
CA TYR A 252 23.19 12.26 1.08
C TYR A 252 22.82 13.23 -0.07
N ASP A 253 23.29 12.95 -1.30
CA ASP A 253 22.93 13.69 -2.52
C ASP A 253 21.99 12.83 -3.39
N ARG A 254 20.96 13.44 -3.99
CA ARG A 254 20.06 12.80 -4.98
C ARG A 254 20.82 12.20 -6.16
N LYS A 255 21.96 12.78 -6.53
CA LYS A 255 22.85 12.26 -7.58
C LYS A 255 23.51 10.94 -7.21
N ASN A 256 23.51 10.54 -5.94
CA ASN A 256 24.04 9.25 -5.53
C ASN A 256 22.98 8.13 -5.59
N VAL A 257 21.72 8.45 -5.93
CA VAL A 257 20.66 7.46 -6.16
C VAL A 257 20.63 7.02 -7.62
N TYR A 258 20.90 5.75 -7.89
CA TYR A 258 21.04 5.21 -9.25
C TYR A 258 19.87 4.33 -9.70
N GLU A 259 19.08 3.79 -8.77
CA GLU A 259 17.93 2.95 -9.12
C GLU A 259 16.80 3.11 -8.10
N ILE A 260 15.56 3.12 -8.59
CA ILE A 260 14.35 3.02 -7.79
C ILE A 260 13.59 1.76 -8.22
N ALA A 261 13.34 0.81 -7.34
CA ALA A 261 12.50 -0.35 -7.62
C ALA A 261 11.09 -0.13 -7.04
N ILE A 262 10.06 -0.34 -7.85
CA ILE A 262 8.66 -0.10 -7.48
C ILE A 262 7.88 -1.42 -7.52
N ALA A 263 7.40 -1.84 -6.34
CA ALA A 263 6.39 -2.89 -6.16
C ALA A 263 5.02 -2.24 -5.95
N ALA A 264 3.99 -2.74 -6.63
CA ALA A 264 2.62 -2.25 -6.49
C ALA A 264 1.63 -3.19 -7.20
N ASN A 265 0.34 -3.05 -6.89
CA ASN A 265 -0.68 -3.66 -7.73
C ASN A 265 -0.66 -3.08 -9.15
N THR A 266 -1.14 -3.85 -10.13
CA THR A 266 -1.05 -3.52 -11.56
C THR A 266 -1.63 -2.16 -11.90
N THR A 267 -2.76 -1.77 -11.29
CA THR A 267 -3.36 -0.45 -11.55
C THR A 267 -2.50 0.68 -11.01
N MET A 268 -1.86 0.52 -9.85
CA MET A 268 -0.95 1.52 -9.31
C MET A 268 0.27 1.73 -10.21
N LEU A 269 0.81 0.67 -10.83
CA LEU A 269 1.89 0.80 -11.82
C LEU A 269 1.44 1.56 -13.07
N HIS A 270 0.21 1.34 -13.54
CA HIS A 270 -0.36 2.06 -14.69
C HIS A 270 -0.57 3.55 -14.36
N LEU A 271 -1.14 3.85 -13.18
CA LEU A 271 -1.29 5.24 -12.74
C LEU A 271 0.06 5.92 -12.54
N PHE A 272 1.05 5.24 -11.95
CA PHE A 272 2.41 5.77 -11.79
C PHE A 272 3.04 6.11 -13.15
N THR A 273 2.86 5.26 -14.16
CA THR A 273 3.37 5.49 -15.53
C THR A 273 2.54 6.46 -16.35
N GLY A 274 1.36 6.87 -15.88
CA GLY A 274 0.43 7.67 -16.68
C GLY A 274 -0.18 6.89 -17.84
N VAL A 275 -0.07 5.56 -17.82
CA VAL A 275 -0.73 4.67 -18.77
C VAL A 275 -2.19 4.54 -18.34
N ASN A 276 -3.11 4.70 -19.29
CA ASN A 276 -4.54 4.68 -19.01
C ASN A 276 -5.01 3.29 -18.52
N PRO A 277 -5.56 3.15 -17.30
CA PRO A 277 -5.94 1.86 -16.73
C PRO A 277 -7.38 1.43 -17.08
N ASN A 278 -8.12 2.15 -17.94
CA ASN A 278 -9.55 1.95 -18.15
C ASN A 278 -9.91 0.52 -18.60
N THR A 279 -9.04 -0.15 -19.34
CA THR A 279 -9.25 -1.53 -19.81
C THR A 279 -9.17 -2.56 -18.69
N ILE A 280 -8.55 -2.24 -17.56
CA ILE A 280 -8.50 -3.11 -16.37
C ILE A 280 -9.89 -3.23 -15.74
N ALA A 281 -10.72 -2.19 -15.81
CA ALA A 281 -12.08 -2.21 -15.23
C ALA A 281 -13.17 -2.71 -16.21
N LYS A 282 -12.83 -3.01 -17.46
CA LYS A 282 -13.80 -3.41 -18.50
C LYS A 282 -13.46 -4.79 -19.02
N ALA A 283 -14.44 -5.70 -19.02
CA ALA A 283 -14.29 -7.01 -19.64
C ALA A 283 -13.71 -6.87 -21.07
N PRO A 284 -12.66 -7.62 -21.43
CA PRO A 284 -12.09 -8.78 -20.72
C PRO A 284 -10.95 -8.45 -19.72
N TYR A 285 -11.02 -7.32 -19.00
CA TYR A 285 -10.16 -6.91 -17.88
C TYR A 285 -8.67 -6.94 -18.21
N ARG A 286 -8.27 -6.25 -19.30
CA ARG A 286 -6.89 -6.29 -19.81
C ARG A 286 -6.05 -5.12 -19.30
N SER A 287 -4.88 -5.42 -18.76
CA SER A 287 -3.82 -4.43 -18.54
C SER A 287 -3.08 -4.12 -19.85
N ILE A 288 -2.35 -3.01 -19.87
CA ILE A 288 -1.52 -2.60 -21.01
C ILE A 288 -0.15 -3.29 -20.95
N PHE A 289 0.40 -3.46 -19.75
CA PHE A 289 1.65 -4.17 -19.52
C PHE A 289 1.60 -5.00 -18.24
N LEU A 290 2.44 -6.03 -18.20
CA LEU A 290 2.69 -6.88 -17.04
C LEU A 290 4.19 -7.14 -16.82
N ASP A 291 5.02 -6.92 -17.84
CA ASP A 291 6.45 -7.21 -17.80
C ASP A 291 7.21 -6.25 -16.87
N GLN A 292 8.42 -6.65 -16.49
CA GLN A 292 9.36 -5.73 -15.85
C GLN A 292 9.70 -4.60 -16.83
N ILE A 293 9.60 -3.36 -16.38
CA ILE A 293 9.87 -2.17 -17.20
C ILE A 293 10.97 -1.34 -16.53
N GLU A 294 11.96 -0.92 -17.31
CA GLU A 294 13.05 -0.03 -16.90
C GLU A 294 12.90 1.32 -17.62
N ILE A 295 12.70 2.41 -16.88
CA ILE A 295 12.47 3.76 -17.40
C ILE A 295 13.51 4.71 -16.80
N LYS A 296 13.96 5.73 -17.55
CA LYS A 296 14.83 6.76 -16.99
C LYS A 296 14.05 7.65 -16.03
N ALA A 297 14.59 7.90 -14.84
CA ALA A 297 13.88 8.67 -13.82
C ALA A 297 13.53 10.10 -14.27
N LYS A 298 14.39 10.71 -15.09
CA LYS A 298 14.17 12.03 -15.71
C LYS A 298 12.91 12.10 -16.59
N ASP A 299 12.43 10.97 -17.12
CA ASP A 299 11.24 10.90 -17.97
C ASP A 299 9.95 10.73 -17.12
N MET A 300 10.10 10.64 -15.79
CA MET A 300 9.05 10.31 -14.83
C MET A 300 8.89 11.36 -13.72
N ASP A 301 9.38 12.58 -13.95
CA ASP A 301 9.30 13.70 -13.01
C ASP A 301 9.92 13.40 -11.63
N ILE A 302 10.92 12.50 -11.57
CA ILE A 302 11.63 12.11 -10.35
C ILE A 302 13.12 12.44 -10.48
N GLU A 303 13.64 13.24 -9.56
CA GLU A 303 15.01 13.72 -9.57
C GLU A 303 15.94 12.77 -8.81
N ILE A 304 16.81 12.05 -9.53
CA ILE A 304 17.90 11.26 -8.96
C ILE A 304 19.15 11.44 -9.85
N ASN A 305 20.12 10.51 -9.82
CA ASN A 305 21.20 10.54 -10.79
C ASN A 305 20.65 10.62 -12.23
N ARG A 306 21.30 11.40 -13.09
CA ARG A 306 20.91 11.57 -14.50
C ARG A 306 20.87 10.26 -15.30
N GLU A 307 21.70 9.30 -14.94
CA GLU A 307 21.72 7.96 -15.53
C GLU A 307 20.80 6.99 -14.79
N GLY A 308 20.18 7.44 -13.69
CA GLY A 308 19.35 6.64 -12.80
C GLY A 308 18.07 6.13 -13.45
N ASN A 309 17.67 4.93 -13.02
CA ASN A 309 16.53 4.22 -13.55
C ASN A 309 15.43 4.04 -12.51
N ILE A 310 14.20 3.93 -12.99
CA ILE A 310 13.06 3.40 -12.26
C ILE A 310 12.72 2.04 -12.86
N VAL A 311 12.68 1.02 -12.01
CA VAL A 311 12.33 -0.34 -12.37
C VAL A 311 10.96 -0.66 -11.79
N LEU A 312 9.98 -0.90 -12.66
CA LEU A 312 8.69 -1.44 -12.29
C LEU A 312 8.82 -2.96 -12.22
N LEU A 313 8.49 -3.54 -11.08
CA LEU A 313 8.50 -4.98 -10.93
C LEU A 313 7.38 -5.64 -11.75
N PRO A 314 7.56 -6.90 -12.19
CA PRO A 314 6.58 -7.57 -13.04
C PRO A 314 5.30 -7.90 -12.27
N SER A 315 4.16 -7.74 -12.94
CA SER A 315 2.83 -8.15 -12.47
C SER A 315 2.43 -9.50 -13.08
N LEU A 316 1.52 -10.22 -12.42
CA LEU A 316 1.03 -11.52 -12.90
C LEU A 316 -0.22 -11.40 -13.77
N SER A 317 -1.10 -10.45 -13.46
CA SER A 317 -2.30 -10.16 -14.23
C SER A 317 -2.82 -8.73 -13.98
N SER A 318 -4.00 -8.40 -14.50
CA SER A 318 -4.63 -7.09 -14.28
C SER A 318 -4.99 -6.80 -12.81
N TYR A 319 -5.29 -7.85 -12.04
CA TYR A 319 -5.64 -7.74 -10.62
C TYR A 319 -4.58 -8.31 -9.68
N VAL A 320 -3.62 -9.07 -10.21
CA VAL A 320 -2.50 -9.61 -9.43
C VAL A 320 -1.22 -8.89 -9.82
N GLY A 321 -0.79 -7.95 -8.99
CA GLY A 321 0.33 -7.09 -9.31
C GLY A 321 1.69 -7.57 -8.84
N ALA A 322 2.63 -6.64 -8.92
CA ALA A 322 4.03 -6.86 -8.61
C ALA A 322 4.32 -6.88 -7.10
N ASP A 323 3.40 -6.35 -6.30
CA ASP A 323 3.37 -6.48 -4.84
C ASP A 323 3.35 -7.96 -4.40
N ILE A 324 2.52 -8.81 -5.03
CA ILE A 324 2.53 -10.25 -4.75
C ILE A 324 3.85 -10.88 -5.17
N VAL A 325 4.35 -10.57 -6.36
CA VAL A 325 5.62 -11.15 -6.86
C VAL A 325 6.77 -10.78 -5.94
N ALA A 326 6.80 -9.53 -5.48
CA ALA A 326 7.72 -9.05 -4.47
C ALA A 326 7.57 -9.81 -3.14
N GLY A 327 6.35 -10.03 -2.66
CA GLY A 327 6.10 -10.80 -1.45
C GLY A 327 6.52 -12.27 -1.54
N ILE A 328 6.29 -12.92 -2.68
CA ILE A 328 6.73 -14.30 -2.95
C ILE A 328 8.24 -14.40 -2.82
N VAL A 329 9.01 -13.57 -3.54
CA VAL A 329 10.48 -13.65 -3.47
C VAL A 329 11.03 -13.19 -2.12
N ALA A 330 10.38 -12.22 -1.47
CA ALA A 330 10.79 -11.79 -0.13
C ALA A 330 10.75 -12.97 0.82
N THR A 331 9.65 -13.71 0.83
CA THR A 331 9.43 -14.80 1.76
C THR A 331 10.04 -16.15 1.33
N ASP A 332 10.83 -16.13 0.25
CA ASP A 332 11.38 -17.32 -0.42
C ASP A 332 10.29 -18.39 -0.69
N PHE A 333 9.06 -17.92 -0.96
CA PHE A 333 7.87 -18.76 -1.02
C PHE A 333 7.94 -19.77 -2.17
N GLN A 334 8.50 -19.35 -3.30
CA GLN A 334 8.71 -20.17 -4.49
C GLN A 334 9.63 -21.37 -4.26
N ASN A 335 10.48 -21.32 -3.22
CA ASN A 335 11.44 -22.38 -2.89
C ASN A 335 11.00 -23.23 -1.68
N LYS A 336 9.78 -23.01 -1.14
CA LYS A 336 9.26 -23.83 -0.04
C LYS A 336 9.11 -25.28 -0.48
N LYS A 337 9.65 -26.18 0.35
CA LYS A 337 9.60 -27.64 0.14
C LYS A 337 8.36 -28.30 0.71
N HIS A 338 7.56 -27.54 1.46
CA HIS A 338 6.33 -27.98 2.10
C HIS A 338 5.13 -27.17 1.58
N PRO A 339 3.91 -27.72 1.66
CA PRO A 339 2.69 -27.03 1.26
C PRO A 339 2.45 -25.76 2.08
N ALA A 340 2.27 -24.64 1.41
CA ALA A 340 2.08 -23.34 2.07
C ALA A 340 1.10 -22.44 1.32
N ILE A 341 0.51 -21.51 2.06
CA ILE A 341 -0.26 -20.39 1.51
C ILE A 341 0.38 -19.08 1.95
N PHE A 342 0.31 -18.08 1.08
CA PHE A 342 0.70 -16.71 1.34
C PHE A 342 -0.53 -15.83 1.21
N ILE A 343 -0.75 -14.96 2.20
CA ILE A 343 -1.89 -14.05 2.28
C ILE A 343 -1.33 -12.68 2.68
N ASP A 344 -1.30 -11.74 1.75
CA ASP A 344 -1.13 -10.33 2.07
C ASP A 344 -2.51 -9.72 2.27
N ILE A 345 -2.77 -9.26 3.50
CA ILE A 345 -4.05 -8.69 3.87
C ILE A 345 -3.91 -7.17 3.77
N GLY A 346 -4.69 -6.55 2.88
CA GLY A 346 -4.81 -5.10 2.77
C GLY A 346 -6.23 -4.72 2.38
N THR A 347 -6.35 -3.65 1.61
CA THR A 347 -7.64 -3.27 0.98
C THR A 347 -8.11 -4.37 0.02
N ASN A 348 -7.15 -5.04 -0.62
CA ASN A 348 -7.35 -6.28 -1.35
C ASN A 348 -6.80 -7.44 -0.51
N GLY A 349 -7.22 -8.66 -0.81
CA GLY A 349 -6.58 -9.88 -0.31
C GLY A 349 -5.75 -10.48 -1.42
N GLU A 350 -4.45 -10.25 -1.39
CA GLU A 350 -3.45 -10.78 -2.30
C GLU A 350 -3.01 -12.17 -1.83
N LEU A 351 -3.10 -13.17 -2.70
CA LEU A 351 -2.99 -14.56 -2.30
C LEU A 351 -2.04 -15.34 -3.22
N ALA A 352 -1.26 -16.26 -2.64
CA ALA A 352 -0.56 -17.31 -3.36
C ALA A 352 -0.61 -18.64 -2.61
N ALA A 353 -0.46 -19.74 -3.33
CA ALA A 353 -0.39 -21.08 -2.77
C ALA A 353 0.71 -21.89 -3.48
N ILE A 354 1.40 -22.74 -2.75
CA ILE A 354 2.39 -23.68 -3.27
C ILE A 354 2.10 -25.09 -2.76
N TYR A 355 2.10 -26.05 -3.67
CA TYR A 355 1.94 -27.47 -3.39
C TYR A 355 2.72 -28.30 -4.41
N ASN A 356 3.61 -29.17 -3.94
CA ASN A 356 4.46 -30.02 -4.78
C ASN A 356 5.17 -29.26 -5.93
N GLY A 357 5.67 -28.05 -5.65
CA GLY A 357 6.34 -27.19 -6.64
C GLY A 357 5.40 -26.47 -7.62
N SER A 358 4.10 -26.77 -7.63
CA SER A 358 3.11 -26.00 -8.38
C SER A 358 2.67 -24.78 -7.58
N MET A 359 2.57 -23.63 -8.24
CA MET A 359 2.12 -22.39 -7.63
C MET A 359 0.90 -21.82 -8.32
N SER A 360 0.02 -21.19 -7.53
CA SER A 360 -1.07 -20.37 -8.03
C SER A 360 -1.16 -19.05 -7.27
N ALA A 361 -1.63 -17.98 -7.92
CA ALA A 361 -1.87 -16.69 -7.30
C ALA A 361 -3.21 -16.07 -7.73
N SER A 362 -3.75 -15.20 -6.88
CA SER A 362 -5.00 -14.50 -7.11
C SER A 362 -5.05 -13.22 -6.26
N SER A 363 -5.98 -12.33 -6.60
CA SER A 363 -6.39 -11.22 -5.73
C SER A 363 -7.88 -11.30 -5.44
N THR A 364 -8.29 -10.84 -4.26
CA THR A 364 -9.68 -10.81 -3.80
C THR A 364 -10.06 -9.41 -3.37
N ALA A 365 -11.30 -9.00 -3.64
CA ALA A 365 -11.84 -7.73 -3.14
C ALA A 365 -12.28 -7.89 -1.66
N ALA A 366 -11.32 -8.00 -0.75
CA ALA A 366 -11.58 -8.11 0.69
C ALA A 366 -12.21 -6.82 1.25
N GLY A 367 -11.84 -5.67 0.69
CA GLY A 367 -12.21 -4.36 1.22
C GLY A 367 -11.40 -4.01 2.46
N PRO A 368 -11.41 -2.73 2.88
CA PRO A 368 -10.45 -2.23 3.87
C PRO A 368 -10.91 -2.45 5.32
N ALA A 369 -11.80 -3.44 5.56
CA ALA A 369 -12.38 -3.69 6.87
C ALA A 369 -11.31 -4.06 7.92
N PHE A 370 -10.34 -4.90 7.52
CA PHE A 370 -9.21 -5.27 8.39
C PHE A 370 -8.26 -4.09 8.66
N GLU A 371 -8.30 -3.02 7.86
CA GLU A 371 -7.54 -1.78 8.11
C GLU A 371 -8.29 -0.81 9.03
N GLY A 372 -9.44 -1.23 9.60
CA GLY A 372 -10.32 -0.39 10.41
C GLY A 372 -11.14 0.61 9.59
N MET A 373 -11.12 0.53 8.26
CA MET A 373 -11.90 1.41 7.38
C MET A 373 -13.28 0.79 7.10
N ASN A 374 -14.28 1.63 6.85
CA ASN A 374 -15.69 1.22 6.76
C ASN A 374 -16.26 0.53 8.01
N ILE A 375 -15.55 0.65 9.14
CA ILE A 375 -15.98 0.21 10.46
C ILE A 375 -16.35 1.45 11.28
N SER A 376 -17.45 1.39 12.03
CA SER A 376 -18.07 2.54 12.70
C SER A 376 -17.12 3.25 13.68
N CYS A 377 -16.49 2.49 14.58
CA CYS A 377 -15.45 2.97 15.49
C CYS A 377 -14.04 2.56 15.02
N GLY A 378 -13.88 2.19 13.75
CA GLY A 378 -12.60 1.74 13.22
C GLY A 378 -11.68 2.88 12.84
N SER A 379 -10.39 2.64 13.01
CA SER A 379 -9.31 3.55 12.67
C SER A 379 -8.08 2.78 12.22
N ARG A 380 -7.07 3.52 11.74
CA ARG A 380 -5.74 2.94 11.55
C ARG A 380 -5.06 2.77 12.91
N ALA A 381 -3.88 2.14 12.93
CA ALA A 381 -3.07 2.06 14.14
C ALA A 381 -2.59 3.47 14.56
N GLU A 382 -3.27 4.07 15.53
CA GLU A 382 -3.01 5.40 16.07
C GLU A 382 -3.22 5.44 17.60
N GLU A 383 -2.67 6.44 18.27
CA GLU A 383 -2.78 6.57 19.73
C GLU A 383 -4.25 6.61 20.19
N GLY A 384 -4.57 5.80 21.20
CA GLY A 384 -5.94 5.58 21.69
C GLY A 384 -6.77 4.59 20.88
N ALA A 385 -6.26 3.99 19.80
CA ALA A 385 -6.93 2.89 19.12
C ALA A 385 -6.71 1.58 19.89
N ILE A 386 -7.78 0.81 20.10
CA ILE A 386 -7.73 -0.53 20.70
C ILE A 386 -6.94 -1.46 19.77
N ASP A 387 -5.87 -2.08 20.28
CA ASP A 387 -4.96 -2.94 19.52
C ASP A 387 -4.96 -4.41 19.96
N SER A 388 -5.47 -4.70 21.16
CA SER A 388 -5.78 -6.07 21.61
C SER A 388 -7.08 -6.10 22.41
N PHE A 389 -7.78 -7.23 22.37
CA PHE A 389 -9.04 -7.42 23.11
C PHE A 389 -9.25 -8.89 23.49
N SER A 390 -9.78 -9.14 24.68
CA SER A 390 -10.15 -10.46 25.14
C SER A 390 -11.34 -10.44 26.09
N ILE A 391 -12.04 -11.58 26.16
CA ILE A 391 -13.10 -11.87 27.12
C ILE A 391 -12.67 -13.15 27.85
N ASP A 392 -12.55 -13.10 29.18
CA ASP A 392 -12.22 -14.27 30.00
C ASP A 392 -13.44 -15.17 30.27
N GLU A 393 -13.24 -16.26 31.02
CA GLU A 393 -14.28 -17.27 31.26
C GLU A 393 -15.42 -16.75 32.16
N GLU A 394 -15.13 -15.78 33.03
CA GLU A 394 -16.11 -15.03 33.83
C GLU A 394 -16.75 -13.88 33.04
N TYR A 395 -16.43 -13.76 31.75
CA TYR A 395 -16.88 -12.74 30.82
C TYR A 395 -16.47 -11.29 31.15
N ASN A 396 -15.33 -11.11 31.84
CA ASN A 396 -14.71 -9.81 31.98
C ASN A 396 -13.99 -9.42 30.69
N ILE A 397 -14.13 -8.15 30.31
CA ILE A 397 -13.48 -7.57 29.13
C ILE A 397 -12.11 -7.01 29.52
N LYS A 398 -11.08 -7.34 28.74
CA LYS A 398 -9.73 -6.74 28.82
C LYS A 398 -9.32 -6.26 27.44
N TYR A 399 -8.72 -5.07 27.37
CA TYR A 399 -8.18 -4.51 26.13
C TYR A 399 -6.96 -3.64 26.41
N SER A 400 -6.12 -3.44 25.39
CA SER A 400 -5.06 -2.43 25.38
C SER A 400 -5.32 -1.39 24.31
N THR A 401 -4.67 -0.24 24.43
CA THR A 401 -4.68 0.82 23.42
C THR A 401 -3.26 1.21 23.04
N ILE A 402 -3.08 1.63 21.80
CA ILE A 402 -1.80 2.17 21.33
C ILE A 402 -1.49 3.43 22.13
N GLY A 403 -0.29 3.47 22.73
CA GLY A 403 0.15 4.58 23.57
C GLY A 403 -0.41 4.58 25.00
N ASN A 404 -1.19 3.56 25.40
CA ASN A 404 -1.85 3.48 26.70
C ASN A 404 -2.75 4.69 27.01
N GLU A 405 -3.39 5.23 25.98
CA GLU A 405 -4.31 6.36 26.04
C GLU A 405 -5.76 5.89 26.19
N GLU A 406 -6.69 6.82 26.44
CA GLU A 406 -8.13 6.55 26.42
C GLU A 406 -8.57 5.94 25.08
N ALA A 407 -9.43 4.91 25.13
CA ALA A 407 -9.92 4.22 23.95
C ALA A 407 -10.87 5.11 23.12
N LYS A 408 -10.43 5.50 21.92
CA LYS A 408 -11.16 6.37 21.00
C LYS A 408 -11.66 5.64 19.75
N SER A 409 -11.03 4.53 19.41
CA SER A 409 -11.30 3.77 18.18
C SER A 409 -10.74 2.36 18.26
N ILE A 410 -10.85 1.57 17.19
CA ILE A 410 -10.38 0.18 17.10
C ILE A 410 -9.51 0.06 15.84
N CYS A 411 -8.25 -0.38 16.00
CA CYS A 411 -7.38 -0.64 14.86
C CYS A 411 -7.60 -2.06 14.30
N GLY A 412 -6.93 -2.40 13.20
CA GLY A 412 -7.10 -3.68 12.52
C GLY A 412 -6.89 -4.93 13.40
N SER A 413 -5.79 -4.97 14.16
CA SER A 413 -5.50 -6.08 15.08
C SER A 413 -6.55 -6.19 16.19
N GLY A 414 -6.90 -5.06 16.80
CA GLY A 414 -7.94 -4.98 17.83
C GLY A 414 -9.30 -5.41 17.30
N LEU A 415 -9.65 -5.06 16.06
CA LEU A 415 -10.90 -5.47 15.44
C LEU A 415 -10.99 -6.99 15.25
N MET A 416 -9.90 -7.64 14.82
CA MET A 416 -9.84 -9.09 14.70
C MET A 416 -10.03 -9.77 16.07
N ASP A 417 -9.34 -9.27 17.09
CA ASP A 417 -9.43 -9.78 18.45
C ASP A 417 -10.82 -9.59 19.07
N VAL A 418 -11.42 -8.41 18.90
CA VAL A 418 -12.80 -8.13 19.33
C VAL A 418 -13.73 -9.13 18.69
N MET A 419 -13.68 -9.27 17.37
CA MET A 419 -14.59 -10.18 16.66
C MET A 419 -14.40 -11.63 17.07
N ALA A 420 -13.16 -12.10 17.19
CA ALA A 420 -12.86 -13.46 17.64
C ALA A 420 -13.36 -13.72 19.06
N ALA A 421 -13.16 -12.78 19.98
CA ALA A 421 -13.66 -12.88 21.35
C ALA A 421 -15.19 -12.89 21.42
N LEU A 422 -15.88 -12.06 20.63
CA LEU A 422 -17.34 -12.03 20.57
C LEU A 422 -17.93 -13.34 20.00
N ILE A 423 -17.25 -13.97 19.05
CA ILE A 423 -17.64 -15.30 18.52
C ILE A 423 -17.42 -16.37 19.59
N LYS A 424 -16.23 -16.40 20.21
CA LYS A 424 -15.85 -17.38 21.23
C LYS A 424 -16.77 -17.34 22.46
N SER A 425 -17.13 -16.13 22.90
CA SER A 425 -18.06 -15.89 24.02
C SER A 425 -19.54 -16.04 23.65
N LYS A 426 -19.86 -16.43 22.41
CA LYS A 426 -21.22 -16.56 21.89
C LYS A 426 -22.05 -15.27 21.97
N VAL A 427 -21.41 -14.10 21.99
CA VAL A 427 -22.11 -12.80 21.79
C VAL A 427 -22.54 -12.66 20.33
N VAL A 428 -21.71 -13.14 19.40
CA VAL A 428 -22.00 -13.20 17.97
C VAL A 428 -22.10 -14.66 17.54
N MET A 429 -23.19 -15.02 16.87
CA MET A 429 -23.38 -16.37 16.33
C MET A 429 -22.57 -16.54 15.02
N ALA A 430 -22.38 -17.79 14.57
CA ALA A 430 -21.69 -18.08 13.30
C ALA A 430 -22.28 -17.32 12.09
N SER A 431 -23.60 -17.08 12.10
CA SER A 431 -24.30 -16.27 11.10
C SER A 431 -23.92 -14.78 11.08
N GLY A 432 -23.19 -14.30 12.09
CA GLY A 432 -22.86 -12.88 12.29
C GLY A 432 -23.91 -12.08 13.05
N ARG A 433 -25.03 -12.69 13.45
CA ARG A 433 -26.07 -12.02 14.24
C ARG A 433 -25.69 -12.02 15.72
N PHE A 434 -26.02 -10.92 16.41
CA PHE A 434 -25.98 -10.90 17.88
C PHE A 434 -26.87 -12.00 18.47
N ASN A 435 -26.33 -12.72 19.45
CA ASN A 435 -27.02 -13.79 20.15
C ASN A 435 -27.99 -13.20 21.18
N LYS A 436 -29.28 -13.49 21.06
CA LYS A 436 -30.30 -13.07 22.03
C LYS A 436 -30.17 -13.73 23.40
N ASN A 437 -29.44 -14.85 23.47
CA ASN A 437 -29.21 -15.64 24.67
C ASN A 437 -27.76 -15.49 25.15
N MET A 438 -27.15 -14.31 24.94
CA MET A 438 -25.82 -14.01 25.47
C MET A 438 -25.84 -13.86 27.00
N PRO A 439 -24.69 -14.05 27.69
CA PRO A 439 -24.55 -13.84 29.13
C PRO A 439 -25.02 -12.46 29.58
N ASP A 440 -25.64 -12.34 30.75
CA ASP A 440 -26.31 -11.10 31.17
C ASP A 440 -25.35 -9.92 31.34
N ASN A 441 -24.15 -10.15 31.88
CA ASN A 441 -23.12 -9.12 31.99
C ASN A 441 -22.61 -8.60 30.63
N LEU A 442 -22.66 -9.42 29.58
CA LEU A 442 -22.37 -8.98 28.21
C LEU A 442 -23.61 -8.37 27.53
N ARG A 443 -24.82 -8.83 27.90
CA ARG A 443 -26.10 -8.30 27.40
C ARG A 443 -26.30 -6.84 27.77
N GLU A 444 -25.89 -6.42 28.96
CA GLU A 444 -25.94 -5.00 29.39
C GLU A 444 -25.15 -4.07 28.48
N ARG A 445 -24.11 -4.59 27.81
CA ARG A 445 -23.28 -3.86 26.83
C ARG A 445 -23.86 -3.89 25.42
N SER A 446 -24.94 -4.62 25.19
CA SER A 446 -25.56 -4.77 23.88
C SER A 446 -26.84 -3.93 23.77
N LYS A 447 -26.77 -2.80 23.05
CA LYS A 447 -27.90 -1.90 22.81
C LYS A 447 -27.98 -1.49 21.35
N ASP A 448 -29.20 -1.38 20.79
CA ASP A 448 -29.44 -0.90 19.42
C ASP A 448 -28.63 -1.62 18.34
N LYS A 449 -28.47 -2.95 18.47
CA LYS A 449 -27.64 -3.80 17.59
C LYS A 449 -26.16 -3.36 17.54
N LYS A 450 -25.66 -2.87 18.68
CA LYS A 450 -24.26 -2.54 18.92
C LYS A 450 -23.81 -3.22 20.21
N PHE A 451 -22.55 -3.62 20.25
CA PHE A 451 -21.87 -4.10 21.44
C PHE A 451 -20.80 -3.08 21.86
N TYR A 452 -20.97 -2.51 23.05
CA TYR A 452 -20.14 -1.44 23.58
C TYR A 452 -18.94 -2.02 24.36
N ILE A 453 -17.74 -1.74 23.87
CA ILE A 453 -16.48 -2.05 24.56
C ILE A 453 -16.26 -1.02 25.67
N THR A 454 -16.41 0.25 25.30
CA THR A 454 -16.50 1.40 26.21
C THR A 454 -17.79 2.17 25.91
N GLU A 455 -18.05 3.27 26.63
CA GLU A 455 -19.21 4.13 26.36
C GLU A 455 -19.21 4.70 24.92
N ASN A 456 -18.03 4.95 24.36
CA ASN A 456 -17.84 5.61 23.06
C ASN A 456 -17.36 4.67 21.94
N VAL A 457 -16.83 3.49 22.29
CA VAL A 457 -16.28 2.53 21.32
C VAL A 457 -17.12 1.27 21.28
N TYR A 458 -17.66 0.95 20.10
CA TYR A 458 -18.57 -0.17 19.91
C TYR A 458 -18.37 -0.89 18.56
N ILE A 459 -18.90 -2.10 18.47
CA ILE A 459 -19.08 -2.86 17.22
C ILE A 459 -20.57 -2.96 16.89
N SER A 460 -20.94 -2.54 15.68
CA SER A 460 -22.32 -2.65 15.18
C SER A 460 -22.54 -3.90 14.34
N GLN A 461 -23.82 -4.24 14.11
CA GLN A 461 -24.20 -5.33 13.20
C GLN A 461 -23.66 -5.13 11.76
N ASN A 462 -23.53 -3.87 11.31
CA ASN A 462 -22.97 -3.56 10.00
C ASN A 462 -21.45 -3.82 9.98
N ASP A 463 -20.74 -3.47 11.06
CA ASP A 463 -19.31 -3.72 11.19
C ASP A 463 -19.02 -5.24 11.14
N ILE A 464 -19.83 -6.05 11.85
CA ILE A 464 -19.76 -7.52 11.78
C ILE A 464 -19.95 -8.00 10.34
N ARG A 465 -20.88 -7.40 9.59
CA ARG A 465 -21.12 -7.76 8.19
C ARG A 465 -19.93 -7.43 7.30
N GLN A 466 -19.27 -6.29 7.50
CA GLN A 466 -18.06 -5.94 6.75
C GLN A 466 -16.94 -6.95 7.01
N MET A 467 -16.77 -7.39 8.26
CA MET A 467 -15.80 -8.44 8.61
C MET A 467 -16.12 -9.78 7.94
N GLN A 468 -17.40 -10.17 7.86
CA GLN A 468 -17.81 -11.38 7.13
C GLN A 468 -17.49 -11.31 5.63
N LEU A 469 -17.73 -10.16 5.00
CA LEU A 469 -17.43 -9.95 3.58
C LEU A 469 -15.93 -10.06 3.32
N ALA A 470 -15.12 -9.37 4.12
CA ALA A 470 -13.66 -9.36 3.97
C ALA A 470 -13.04 -10.75 4.18
N LYS A 471 -13.41 -11.42 5.28
CA LYS A 471 -12.91 -12.77 5.56
C LYS A 471 -13.43 -13.79 4.55
N GLY A 472 -14.67 -13.63 4.07
CA GLY A 472 -15.29 -14.52 3.10
C GLY A 472 -14.58 -14.45 1.76
N ALA A 473 -14.15 -13.25 1.34
CA ALA A 473 -13.39 -13.05 0.11
C ALA A 473 -12.04 -13.78 0.16
N ILE A 474 -11.26 -13.55 1.21
CA ILE A 474 -9.94 -14.19 1.41
C ILE A 474 -10.08 -15.71 1.48
N SER A 475 -10.96 -16.21 2.34
CA SER A 475 -11.16 -17.66 2.55
C SER A 475 -11.58 -18.38 1.26
N SER A 476 -12.42 -17.74 0.44
CA SER A 476 -12.84 -18.27 -0.86
C SER A 476 -11.69 -18.27 -1.86
N GLY A 477 -10.93 -17.19 -1.93
CA GLY A 477 -9.74 -17.10 -2.77
C GLY A 477 -8.71 -18.18 -2.43
N VAL A 478 -8.42 -18.40 -1.15
CA VAL A 478 -7.52 -19.48 -0.69
C VAL A 478 -8.05 -20.84 -1.11
N THR A 479 -9.35 -21.11 -0.90
CA THR A 479 -9.96 -22.39 -1.28
C THR A 479 -9.85 -22.65 -2.78
N MET A 480 -10.08 -21.63 -3.60
CA MET A 480 -10.02 -21.74 -5.06
C MET A 480 -8.59 -21.86 -5.58
N LEU A 481 -7.62 -21.20 -4.95
CA LEU A 481 -6.19 -21.37 -5.26
C LEU A 481 -5.73 -22.79 -5.00
N LEU A 482 -6.05 -23.34 -3.83
CA LEU A 482 -5.68 -24.70 -3.49
C LEU A 482 -6.28 -25.71 -4.47
N LYS A 483 -7.53 -25.51 -4.90
CA LYS A 483 -8.18 -26.35 -5.92
C LYS A 483 -7.46 -26.34 -7.26
N GLU A 484 -6.88 -25.22 -7.68
CA GLU A 484 -6.15 -25.09 -8.97
C GLU A 484 -4.82 -25.84 -9.01
N ILE A 485 -4.25 -26.13 -7.83
CA ILE A 485 -3.02 -26.90 -7.66
C ILE A 485 -3.29 -28.26 -6.98
N ASP A 486 -4.54 -28.74 -7.04
CA ASP A 486 -4.98 -30.05 -6.52
C ASP A 486 -4.64 -30.28 -5.04
N ALA A 487 -4.69 -29.22 -4.23
CA ALA A 487 -4.42 -29.23 -2.80
C ALA A 487 -5.69 -29.01 -1.97
N ASN A 488 -5.66 -29.51 -0.73
CA ASN A 488 -6.70 -29.26 0.28
C ASN A 488 -6.11 -28.47 1.45
N ILE A 489 -6.93 -27.71 2.18
CA ILE A 489 -6.43 -26.86 3.27
C ILE A 489 -5.80 -27.67 4.42
N GLU A 490 -6.23 -28.91 4.63
CA GLU A 490 -5.75 -29.80 5.69
C GLU A 490 -4.29 -30.23 5.52
N VAL A 491 -3.75 -30.20 4.29
CA VAL A 491 -2.35 -30.56 4.02
C VAL A 491 -1.41 -29.36 4.10
N ILE A 492 -1.94 -28.14 4.25
CA ILE A 492 -1.14 -26.92 4.32
C ILE A 492 -0.46 -26.83 5.68
N GLU A 493 0.88 -26.82 5.65
CA GLU A 493 1.73 -26.83 6.85
C GLU A 493 2.03 -25.41 7.36
N GLU A 494 1.95 -24.40 6.48
CA GLU A 494 2.29 -23.02 6.80
C GLU A 494 1.37 -22.01 6.10
N ALA A 495 0.91 -21.01 6.85
CA ALA A 495 0.29 -19.81 6.31
C ALA A 495 1.20 -18.60 6.60
N VAL A 496 1.74 -18.01 5.54
CA VAL A 496 2.55 -16.79 5.60
C VAL A 496 1.62 -15.59 5.45
N ILE A 497 1.54 -14.76 6.48
CA ILE A 497 0.68 -13.59 6.52
C ILE A 497 1.52 -12.33 6.38
N ALA A 498 1.28 -11.57 5.32
CA ALA A 498 1.85 -10.26 5.05
C ALA A 498 0.79 -9.16 5.25
N GLY A 499 1.27 -7.92 5.26
CA GLY A 499 0.44 -6.73 5.32
C GLY A 499 0.95 -5.74 6.36
N ALA A 500 0.56 -4.48 6.17
CA ALA A 500 1.05 -3.35 6.98
C ALA A 500 0.28 -3.17 8.31
N PHE A 501 -0.34 -4.22 8.86
CA PHE A 501 -1.05 -4.11 10.14
C PHE A 501 -0.08 -3.70 11.25
N GLY A 502 -0.46 -2.64 11.98
CA GLY A 502 0.21 -2.30 13.22
C GLY A 502 -0.13 -3.32 14.31
N TYR A 503 0.86 -3.62 15.16
CA TYR A 503 0.78 -4.48 16.34
C TYR A 503 0.42 -5.96 16.09
N HIS A 504 0.74 -6.80 17.08
CA HIS A 504 0.70 -8.25 16.99
C HIS A 504 -0.71 -8.78 16.64
N ILE A 505 -0.91 -9.27 15.41
CA ILE A 505 -2.12 -10.02 15.08
C ILE A 505 -2.06 -11.38 15.80
N ASN A 506 -3.12 -11.71 16.52
CA ASN A 506 -3.25 -13.01 17.17
C ASN A 506 -3.58 -14.11 16.14
N PRO A 507 -2.71 -15.14 15.97
CA PRO A 507 -2.98 -16.29 15.09
C PRO A 507 -4.32 -16.97 15.36
N GLU A 508 -4.73 -17.05 16.62
CA GLU A 508 -5.99 -17.71 16.99
C GLU A 508 -7.20 -16.88 16.55
N SER A 509 -7.11 -15.55 16.57
CA SER A 509 -8.16 -14.67 16.03
C SER A 509 -8.36 -14.90 14.53
N ILE A 510 -7.28 -15.07 13.75
CA ILE A 510 -7.36 -15.40 12.31
C ILE A 510 -8.12 -16.71 12.08
N LYS A 511 -7.82 -17.74 12.87
CA LYS A 511 -8.46 -19.06 12.79
C LYS A 511 -9.94 -19.00 13.19
N ILE A 512 -10.26 -18.34 14.31
CA ILE A 512 -11.64 -18.23 14.82
C ILE A 512 -12.53 -17.47 13.83
N LEU A 513 -12.01 -16.43 13.19
CA LEU A 513 -12.74 -15.67 12.17
C LEU A 513 -12.94 -16.46 10.87
N GLY A 514 -12.17 -17.53 10.66
CA GLY A 514 -12.18 -18.30 9.43
C GLY A 514 -11.68 -17.49 8.24
N ILE A 515 -10.69 -16.61 8.45
CA ILE A 515 -9.97 -15.93 7.35
C ILE A 515 -9.23 -17.00 6.52
N ILE A 516 -8.52 -17.88 7.22
CA ILE A 516 -8.00 -19.13 6.64
C ILE A 516 -9.13 -20.17 6.68
N PRO A 517 -9.37 -20.95 5.61
CA PRO A 517 -10.44 -21.94 5.58
C PRO A 517 -10.38 -22.95 6.73
N LYS A 518 -11.55 -23.43 7.18
CA LYS A 518 -11.68 -24.46 8.21
C LYS A 518 -10.95 -25.73 7.77
N GLY A 519 -10.20 -26.35 8.69
CA GLY A 519 -9.37 -27.53 8.40
C GLY A 519 -7.86 -27.25 8.47
N PHE A 520 -7.45 -25.97 8.39
CA PHE A 520 -6.05 -25.59 8.56
C PHE A 520 -5.51 -25.91 9.96
N LYS A 521 -4.39 -26.63 10.01
CA LYS A 521 -3.68 -27.00 11.26
C LYS A 521 -2.22 -26.55 11.28
N GLY A 522 -1.75 -25.93 10.21
CA GLY A 522 -0.38 -25.47 10.07
C GLY A 522 -0.04 -24.31 10.99
N LYS A 523 1.24 -23.91 10.95
CA LYS A 523 1.74 -22.73 11.66
C LYS A 523 1.39 -21.46 10.88
N ILE A 524 1.22 -20.36 11.61
CA ILE A 524 1.02 -19.02 11.02
C ILE A 524 2.30 -18.22 11.24
N THR A 525 2.85 -17.64 10.17
CA THR A 525 4.09 -16.84 10.21
C THR A 525 3.80 -15.45 9.66
N PHE A 526 4.22 -14.41 10.38
CA PHE A 526 4.02 -13.02 9.96
C PHE A 526 5.31 -12.43 9.39
N VAL A 527 5.21 -11.74 8.26
CA VAL A 527 6.39 -11.22 7.52
C VAL A 527 6.36 -9.71 7.30
N GLY A 528 5.37 -9.00 7.84
CA GLY A 528 5.24 -7.55 7.71
C GLY A 528 4.97 -7.11 6.26
N ASN A 529 5.50 -5.95 5.86
CA ASN A 529 5.37 -5.46 4.49
C ASN A 529 6.33 -6.22 3.57
N SER A 530 5.82 -7.28 2.95
CA SER A 530 6.61 -8.13 2.05
C SER A 530 6.86 -7.50 0.68
N SER A 531 5.98 -6.58 0.24
CA SER A 531 6.09 -5.86 -1.04
C SER A 531 7.36 -5.00 -1.08
N ILE A 532 7.58 -4.17 -0.06
CA ILE A 532 8.79 -3.31 0.02
C ILE A 532 10.07 -4.13 0.20
N GLU A 533 10.01 -5.24 0.94
CA GLU A 533 11.16 -6.14 1.11
C GLU A 533 11.53 -6.83 -0.20
N GLY A 534 10.56 -7.26 -1.00
CA GLY A 534 10.83 -7.82 -2.33
C GLY A 534 11.45 -6.78 -3.28
N ALA A 535 10.95 -5.55 -3.26
CA ALA A 535 11.57 -4.44 -4.01
C ALA A 535 13.02 -4.19 -3.56
N ARG A 536 13.28 -4.16 -2.25
CA ARG A 536 14.63 -4.04 -1.69
C ARG A 536 15.54 -5.16 -2.16
N LEU A 537 15.10 -6.41 -2.05
CA LEU A 537 15.89 -7.58 -2.45
C LEU A 537 16.23 -7.57 -3.95
N SER A 538 15.31 -7.09 -4.80
CA SER A 538 15.55 -6.96 -6.24
C SER A 538 16.66 -5.96 -6.59
N LEU A 539 16.85 -4.93 -5.76
CA LEU A 539 17.93 -3.93 -5.91
C LEU A 539 19.28 -4.48 -5.45
N LEU A 540 19.28 -5.31 -4.41
CA LEU A 540 20.49 -5.87 -3.82
C LEU A 540 21.03 -7.09 -4.57
N ASN A 541 20.17 -7.82 -5.29
CA ASN A 541 20.54 -9.04 -5.97
C ASN A 541 19.84 -9.18 -7.33
N LYS A 542 20.64 -9.16 -8.41
CA LYS A 542 20.15 -9.29 -9.79
C LYS A 542 19.44 -10.62 -10.08
N ASP A 543 19.83 -11.72 -9.41
CA ASP A 543 19.22 -13.03 -9.61
C ASP A 543 17.82 -13.07 -8.98
N ILE A 544 17.57 -12.31 -7.91
CA ILE A 544 16.22 -12.13 -7.36
C ILE A 544 15.34 -11.36 -8.36
N SER A 545 15.85 -10.29 -8.96
CA SER A 545 15.13 -9.59 -10.03
C SER A 545 14.82 -10.50 -11.21
N LYS A 546 15.68 -11.48 -11.53
CA LYS A 546 15.42 -12.47 -12.58
C LYS A 546 14.37 -13.49 -12.13
N ALA A 547 14.46 -13.98 -10.90
CA ALA A 547 13.49 -14.91 -10.33
C ALA A 547 12.07 -14.35 -10.33
N MET A 548 11.88 -13.03 -10.13
CA MET A 548 10.57 -12.38 -10.27
C MET A 548 9.97 -12.54 -11.67
N VAL A 549 10.80 -12.45 -12.72
CA VAL A 549 10.37 -12.69 -14.11
C VAL A 549 10.04 -14.16 -14.31
N ASP A 550 10.88 -15.06 -13.80
CA ASP A 550 10.63 -16.51 -13.89
C ASP A 550 9.33 -16.92 -13.16
N ILE A 551 9.03 -16.32 -12.01
CA ILE A 551 7.76 -16.55 -11.28
C ILE A 551 6.58 -16.15 -12.15
N ARG A 552 6.63 -14.99 -12.82
CA ARG A 552 5.55 -14.53 -13.70
C ARG A 552 5.23 -15.54 -14.79
N GLU A 553 6.24 -16.15 -15.41
CA GLU A 553 6.03 -17.11 -16.50
C GLU A 553 5.45 -18.45 -16.04
N ASN A 554 5.68 -18.84 -14.77
CA ASN A 554 5.39 -20.20 -14.31
C ASN A 554 4.21 -20.29 -13.33
N ILE A 555 3.80 -19.18 -12.70
CA ILE A 555 2.71 -19.18 -11.73
C ILE A 555 1.34 -19.20 -12.42
N LYS A 556 0.42 -20.04 -11.95
CA LYS A 556 -0.96 -20.06 -12.44
C LYS A 556 -1.77 -18.92 -11.82
N VAL A 557 -2.25 -17.98 -12.61
CA VAL A 557 -3.11 -16.91 -12.11
C VAL A 557 -4.59 -17.29 -12.22
N ILE A 558 -5.33 -17.14 -11.13
CA ILE A 558 -6.77 -17.35 -11.11
C ILE A 558 -7.49 -16.01 -11.06
N GLU A 559 -8.26 -15.71 -12.11
CA GLU A 559 -9.11 -14.52 -12.14
C GLU A 559 -10.48 -14.81 -11.54
N LEU A 560 -10.60 -14.64 -10.22
CA LEU A 560 -11.82 -14.94 -9.46
C LEU A 560 -13.05 -14.19 -9.97
N SER A 561 -12.87 -12.99 -10.53
CA SER A 561 -13.94 -12.18 -11.12
C SER A 561 -14.59 -12.83 -12.36
N THR A 562 -13.89 -13.77 -13.01
CA THR A 562 -14.36 -14.48 -14.20
C THR A 562 -14.88 -15.89 -13.90
N ARG A 563 -14.79 -16.34 -12.64
CA ARG A 563 -15.17 -17.68 -12.21
C ARG A 563 -16.63 -17.72 -11.78
N GLU A 564 -17.45 -18.46 -12.51
CA GLU A 564 -18.88 -18.62 -12.23
C GLU A 564 -19.14 -19.23 -10.83
N ASP A 565 -18.25 -20.10 -10.35
CA ASP A 565 -18.38 -20.77 -9.05
C ASP A 565 -17.86 -19.94 -7.87
N PHE A 566 -17.25 -18.76 -8.09
CA PHE A 566 -16.73 -17.92 -7.00
C PHE A 566 -17.81 -17.54 -5.99
N GLN A 567 -19.01 -17.20 -6.47
CA GLN A 567 -20.11 -16.77 -5.61
C GLN A 567 -20.53 -17.86 -4.62
N ASP A 568 -20.47 -19.13 -5.02
CA ASP A 568 -20.82 -20.27 -4.16
C ASP A 568 -19.80 -20.44 -3.03
N TYR A 569 -18.50 -20.34 -3.35
CA TYR A 569 -17.45 -20.35 -2.34
C TYR A 569 -17.58 -19.16 -1.39
N PHE A 570 -17.82 -17.97 -1.94
CA PHE A 570 -18.00 -16.74 -1.16
C PHE A 570 -19.14 -16.84 -0.16
N VAL A 571 -20.33 -17.28 -0.59
CA VAL A 571 -21.50 -17.41 0.28
C VAL A 571 -21.24 -18.43 1.40
N LYS A 572 -20.60 -19.57 1.09
CA LYS A 572 -20.22 -20.58 2.09
C LYS A 572 -19.23 -20.04 3.11
N ALA A 573 -18.32 -19.16 2.68
CA ALA A 573 -17.28 -18.59 3.52
C ALA A 573 -17.75 -17.43 4.43
N LEU A 574 -18.97 -16.88 4.23
CA LEU A 574 -19.48 -15.75 5.03
C LEU A 574 -19.71 -16.09 6.52
N SER A 575 -20.14 -17.32 6.82
CA SER A 575 -20.34 -17.76 8.21
C SER A 575 -19.01 -17.88 8.92
N PHE A 576 -18.90 -17.40 10.16
CA PHE A 576 -17.72 -17.61 11.00
C PHE A 576 -17.43 -19.11 11.21
#